data_AF-P56625-F1
#
_entry.id   AF-P56625-F1
#
_cell.length_a   1.000
_cell.length_b   1.000
_cell.length_c   1.000
_cell.angle_alpha   90.00
_cell.angle_beta   90.00
_cell.angle_gamma   90.00
#
_symmetry.space_group_name_H-M   'P 1'
#
loop_
_entity.id
_entity.type
_entity.pdbx_description
1 polymer ?
#
loop_
_entity_poly.entity_id
_entity_poly.type
_entity_poly.pdbx_seq_one_letter_code
_entity_poly.pdbx_strand_id
1 'polypeptide(L)'
;SESTSFSFTNFNPNQENLILQEDALVNSKGTLELTKNGKPVPESLGRNCTTLASFTTSFSFVMSAPNSLDVADGLAFFLAPPDTQPQKRGGFLGLFKDRKHDISYQSVAVEFDTYSNVWDPNTTHIGIDTNTIESKKITPFDMVYGEKILFASLVFPVSQDILPEYVRVGFSATTGLNEGVVETH
;
A
#
# COMPACT_ATOMS: atom_id res chain seq x y z
N SER A 1 -28.56 -3.07 -8.12
CA SER A 1 -27.18 -2.63 -7.86
C SER A 1 -27.11 -2.15 -6.44
N GLU A 2 -26.34 -2.82 -5.60
CA GLU A 2 -25.98 -2.29 -4.29
C GLU A 2 -24.77 -1.37 -4.48
N SER A 3 -24.78 -0.21 -3.84
CA SER A 3 -23.63 0.69 -3.79
C SER A 3 -23.19 0.84 -2.34
N THR A 4 -21.89 0.97 -2.14
CA THR A 4 -21.30 1.27 -0.85
C THR A 4 -20.38 2.46 -1.03
N SER A 5 -20.48 3.42 -0.13
CA SER A 5 -19.53 4.53 -0.04
C SER A 5 -19.19 4.77 1.42
N PHE A 6 -17.94 5.14 1.65
CA PHE A 6 -17.45 5.58 2.94
C PHE A 6 -16.47 6.73 2.72
N SER A 7 -16.29 7.53 3.77
CA SER A 7 -15.29 8.58 3.78
C SER A 7 -14.75 8.71 5.20
N PHE A 8 -13.43 8.83 5.30
CA PHE A 8 -12.73 9.11 6.55
C PHE A 8 -12.01 10.44 6.37
N THR A 9 -12.43 11.47 7.11
CA THR A 9 -11.66 12.72 7.20
C THR A 9 -10.56 12.62 8.25
N ASN A 10 -10.73 11.71 9.21
CA ASN A 10 -9.74 11.31 10.22
C ASN A 10 -10.04 9.87 10.66
N PHE A 11 -9.08 9.20 11.28
CA PHE A 11 -9.24 7.85 11.84
C PHE A 11 -9.38 7.89 13.37
N ASN A 12 -9.99 6.86 13.95
CA ASN A 12 -10.03 6.66 15.40
C ASN A 12 -9.13 5.49 15.83
N PRO A 13 -8.45 5.54 17.00
CA PRO A 13 -7.65 4.42 17.50
C PRO A 13 -8.43 3.10 17.62
N ASN A 14 -9.73 3.18 17.89
CA ASN A 14 -10.64 2.03 18.02
C ASN A 14 -11.60 1.94 16.82
N GLN A 15 -11.11 2.20 15.61
CA GLN A 15 -11.93 2.20 14.40
C GLN A 15 -12.37 0.78 14.02
N GLU A 16 -13.56 0.35 14.45
CA GLU A 16 -14.05 -1.03 14.29
C GLU A 16 -14.28 -1.49 12.83
N ASN A 17 -14.46 -0.55 11.90
CA ASN A 17 -14.65 -0.85 10.48
C ASN A 17 -13.34 -0.90 9.67
N LEU A 18 -12.19 -0.82 10.35
CA LEU A 18 -10.86 -1.07 9.79
C LEU A 18 -10.25 -2.30 10.43
N ILE A 19 -9.66 -3.15 9.59
CA ILE A 19 -8.84 -4.26 10.05
C ILE A 19 -7.39 -3.85 9.90
N LEU A 20 -6.70 -3.69 11.02
CA LEU A 20 -5.28 -3.38 11.08
C LEU A 20 -4.48 -4.68 11.21
N GLN A 21 -3.41 -4.82 10.43
CA GLN A 21 -2.51 -5.98 10.45
C GLN A 21 -1.06 -5.52 10.64
N GLU A 22 -0.28 -6.33 11.35
CA GLU A 22 1.15 -6.11 11.64
C GLU A 22 1.39 -4.79 12.39
N ASP A 23 2.26 -3.90 11.91
CA ASP A 23 2.66 -2.67 12.61
C ASP A 23 1.64 -1.51 12.49
N ALA A 24 0.59 -1.67 11.67
CA ALA A 24 -0.35 -0.60 11.37
C ALA A 24 -1.16 -0.18 12.62
N LEU A 25 -1.23 1.13 12.86
CA LEU A 25 -1.98 1.70 13.98
C LEU A 25 -2.60 3.05 13.62
N VAL A 26 -3.60 3.48 14.39
CA VAL A 26 -4.14 4.84 14.31
C VAL A 26 -3.70 5.63 15.53
N ASN A 27 -3.01 6.75 15.29
CA ASN A 27 -2.47 7.58 16.37
C ASN A 27 -3.56 8.47 17.01
N SER A 28 -3.22 9.14 18.12
CA SER A 28 -4.15 10.03 18.83
C SER A 28 -4.54 11.30 18.08
N LYS A 29 -3.83 11.63 16.98
CA LYS A 29 -4.17 12.73 16.07
C LYS A 29 -5.14 12.30 14.96
N GLY A 30 -5.41 11.00 14.87
CA GLY A 30 -6.29 10.38 13.88
C GLY A 30 -5.62 10.06 12.55
N THR A 31 -4.29 10.02 12.51
CA THR A 31 -3.53 9.54 11.34
C THR A 31 -3.40 8.03 11.40
N LEU A 32 -3.62 7.35 10.27
CA LEU A 32 -3.27 5.96 10.08
C LEU A 32 -1.76 5.88 9.77
N GLU A 33 -0.99 5.32 10.70
CA GLU A 33 0.44 5.07 10.56
C GLU A 33 0.59 3.62 10.12
N LEU A 34 1.01 3.38 8.87
CA LEU A 34 1.18 2.02 8.36
C LEU A 34 2.50 1.41 8.81
N THR A 35 3.52 2.22 9.01
CA THR A 35 4.82 1.80 9.53
C THR A 35 4.94 2.07 11.03
N LYS A 36 5.76 1.25 11.69
CA LYS A 36 5.82 1.11 13.15
C LYS A 36 5.91 2.44 13.90
N ASN A 37 4.80 2.82 14.54
CA ASN A 37 4.63 4.07 15.32
C ASN A 37 4.95 5.34 14.53
N GLY A 38 4.74 5.35 13.21
CA GLY A 38 5.07 6.49 12.36
C GLY A 38 6.56 6.81 12.41
N LYS A 39 7.42 5.81 12.63
CA LYS A 39 8.87 5.96 12.67
C LYS A 39 9.51 5.19 11.51
N PRO A 40 10.52 5.77 10.84
CA PRO A 40 11.25 5.12 9.79
C PRO A 40 12.25 4.14 10.42
N VAL A 41 11.75 2.98 10.82
CA VAL A 41 12.57 1.90 11.40
C VAL A 41 12.65 0.74 10.40
N PRO A 42 13.80 0.05 10.30
CA PRO A 42 13.92 -1.07 9.37
C PRO A 42 12.92 -2.19 9.66
N GLU A 43 12.64 -2.99 8.62
CA GLU A 43 11.83 -4.20 8.69
C GLU A 43 10.39 -4.00 9.21
N SER A 44 9.79 -2.84 8.99
CA SER A 44 8.37 -2.62 9.32
C SER A 44 7.46 -3.05 8.18
N LEU A 45 6.29 -3.57 8.51
CA LEU A 45 5.19 -3.86 7.59
C LEU A 45 3.89 -3.53 8.31
N GLY A 46 3.00 -2.77 7.67
CA GLY A 46 1.62 -2.66 8.16
C GLY A 46 0.60 -2.58 7.04
N ARG A 47 -0.61 -3.07 7.33
CA ARG A 47 -1.75 -3.04 6.42
C ARG A 47 -3.02 -2.56 7.11
N ASN A 48 -3.87 -1.88 6.38
CA ASN A 48 -5.28 -1.75 6.74
C ASN A 48 -6.17 -2.29 5.62
N CYS A 49 -7.38 -2.76 5.95
CA CYS A 49 -8.35 -3.15 4.92
C CYS A 49 -9.82 -3.03 5.36
N THR A 50 -10.72 -2.96 4.37
CA THR A 50 -12.19 -2.95 4.50
C THR A 50 -12.86 -3.59 3.26
N THR A 51 -14.15 -3.94 3.32
CA THR A 51 -14.84 -4.70 2.25
C THR A 51 -15.61 -3.79 1.29
N LEU A 52 -15.54 -4.03 -0.03
CA LEU A 52 -16.22 -3.23 -1.09
C LEU A 52 -16.73 -4.08 -2.27
N ALA A 53 -17.79 -3.61 -2.96
CA ALA A 53 -18.40 -4.26 -4.14
C ALA A 53 -18.20 -3.52 -5.49
N SER A 54 -17.75 -2.25 -5.49
CA SER A 54 -17.29 -1.44 -6.63
C SER A 54 -16.83 -0.11 -6.06
N PHE A 55 -15.77 0.51 -6.59
CA PHE A 55 -15.20 1.69 -5.94
C PHE A 55 -14.59 2.69 -6.92
N THR A 56 -14.84 3.96 -6.62
CA THR A 56 -13.91 5.05 -6.88
C THR A 56 -13.30 5.37 -5.52
N THR A 57 -11.97 5.39 -5.43
CA THR A 57 -11.29 5.76 -4.19
C THR A 57 -10.47 7.02 -4.40
N SER A 58 -10.44 7.85 -3.37
CA SER A 58 -9.50 8.94 -3.25
C SER A 58 -8.91 8.92 -1.85
N PHE A 59 -7.61 9.11 -1.78
CA PHE A 59 -6.89 9.13 -0.51
C PHE A 59 -5.76 10.15 -0.55
N SER A 60 -5.33 10.52 0.64
CA SER A 60 -4.21 11.41 0.85
C SER A 60 -3.17 10.72 1.72
N PHE A 61 -1.90 10.83 1.36
CA PHE A 61 -0.81 10.23 2.13
C PHE A 61 0.38 11.18 2.22
N VAL A 62 1.26 10.88 3.17
CA VAL A 62 2.50 11.61 3.45
C VAL A 62 3.60 10.57 3.63
N MET A 63 4.70 10.70 2.89
CA MET A 63 5.91 9.93 3.18
C MET A 63 7.01 10.84 3.71
N SER A 64 7.67 10.41 4.76
CA SER A 64 8.76 11.16 5.40
C SER A 64 9.97 10.25 5.59
N ALA A 65 11.15 10.77 5.30
CA ALA A 65 12.41 10.04 5.42
C ALA A 65 13.45 10.90 6.15
N PRO A 66 14.33 10.30 6.98
CA PRO A 66 15.47 11.02 7.57
C PRO A 66 16.46 11.53 6.51
N ASN A 67 16.64 10.76 5.43
CA ASN A 67 17.44 11.12 4.27
C ASN A 67 16.64 10.74 3.01
N SER A 68 16.29 11.70 2.16
CA SER A 68 15.51 11.45 0.93
C SER A 68 16.27 10.67 -0.15
N LEU A 69 17.56 10.40 0.04
CA LEU A 69 18.38 9.58 -0.86
C LEU A 69 18.46 8.11 -0.43
N ASP A 70 18.15 7.80 0.83
CA ASP A 70 18.25 6.45 1.41
C ASP A 70 16.87 6.02 1.93
N VAL A 71 15.99 5.65 1.00
CA VAL A 71 14.55 5.44 1.22
C VAL A 71 14.10 4.10 0.67
N ALA A 72 13.18 3.46 1.36
CA ALA A 72 12.55 2.21 0.95
C ALA A 72 11.36 1.87 1.86
N ASP A 73 10.43 1.00 1.44
CA ASP A 73 10.31 0.41 0.09
C ASP A 73 9.12 0.97 -0.69
N GLY A 74 8.14 1.56 -0.01
CA GLY A 74 6.98 2.20 -0.64
C GLY A 74 5.65 1.85 -0.01
N LEU A 75 4.59 2.32 -0.67
CA LEU A 75 3.18 2.18 -0.28
C LEU A 75 2.38 1.62 -1.46
N ALA A 76 1.42 0.75 -1.19
CA ALA A 76 0.46 0.28 -2.18
C ALA A 76 -0.98 0.40 -1.70
N PHE A 77 -1.86 0.85 -2.60
CA PHE A 77 -3.30 0.61 -2.47
C PHE A 77 -3.64 -0.70 -3.19
N PHE A 78 -4.33 -1.62 -2.53
CA PHE A 78 -4.58 -2.96 -3.07
C PHE A 78 -6.03 -3.41 -2.98
N LEU A 79 -6.35 -4.40 -3.81
CA LEU A 79 -7.53 -5.23 -3.79
C LEU A 79 -7.10 -6.69 -3.69
N ALA A 80 -7.71 -7.45 -2.78
CA ALA A 80 -7.39 -8.85 -2.56
C ALA A 80 -8.60 -9.63 -1.99
N PRO A 81 -8.54 -10.96 -1.91
CA PRO A 81 -9.59 -11.76 -1.29
C PRO A 81 -9.88 -11.35 0.16
N PRO A 82 -11.10 -11.61 0.69
CA PRO A 82 -11.49 -11.15 2.01
C PRO A 82 -10.65 -11.71 3.17
N ASP A 83 -9.98 -12.84 2.97
CA ASP A 83 -9.11 -13.51 3.92
C ASP A 83 -7.61 -13.21 3.73
N THR A 84 -7.27 -12.25 2.85
CA THR A 84 -5.89 -11.82 2.56
C THR A 84 -5.06 -11.59 3.83
N GLN A 85 -3.84 -12.13 3.85
CA GLN A 85 -2.87 -11.99 4.93
C GLN A 85 -1.61 -11.31 4.43
N PRO A 86 -0.89 -10.56 5.30
CA PRO A 86 0.43 -10.02 4.98
C PRO A 86 1.35 -11.08 4.38
N GLN A 87 2.06 -10.73 3.31
CA GLN A 87 3.10 -11.55 2.69
C GLN A 87 4.49 -11.06 3.10
N LYS A 88 5.48 -11.12 2.20
CA LYS A 88 6.85 -10.75 2.51
C LYS A 88 7.01 -9.23 2.65
N ARG A 89 7.80 -8.79 3.64
CA ARG A 89 8.18 -7.38 3.84
C ARG A 89 9.30 -6.92 2.90
N GLY A 90 9.72 -5.67 3.03
CA GLY A 90 10.63 -5.01 2.08
C GLY A 90 9.92 -4.80 0.74
N GLY A 91 10.67 -4.76 -0.36
CA GLY A 91 10.16 -4.55 -1.72
C GLY A 91 9.03 -5.45 -2.26
N PHE A 92 8.54 -6.43 -1.47
CA PHE A 92 7.30 -7.14 -1.79
C PHE A 92 6.05 -6.47 -1.23
N LEU A 93 6.23 -5.33 -0.54
CA LEU A 93 5.20 -4.44 0.01
C LEU A 93 4.16 -5.13 0.89
N GLY A 94 4.45 -6.33 1.43
CA GLY A 94 3.48 -7.15 2.16
C GLY A 94 2.39 -7.78 1.30
N LEU A 95 2.50 -7.76 -0.04
CA LEU A 95 1.48 -8.21 -0.98
C LEU A 95 1.79 -9.55 -1.64
N PHE A 96 3.07 -9.88 -1.84
CA PHE A 96 3.50 -11.09 -2.54
C PHE A 96 4.58 -11.86 -1.77
N LYS A 97 4.64 -13.18 -1.93
CA LYS A 97 5.66 -14.04 -1.27
C LYS A 97 6.97 -14.12 -2.06
N ASP A 98 6.88 -13.91 -3.38
CA ASP A 98 7.96 -13.97 -4.35
C ASP A 98 7.55 -13.18 -5.62
N ARG A 99 8.42 -13.19 -6.65
CA ARG A 99 8.22 -12.46 -7.91
C ARG A 99 7.35 -13.20 -8.93
N LYS A 100 6.91 -14.42 -8.63
CA LYS A 100 6.21 -15.23 -9.62
C LYS A 100 4.81 -14.66 -9.82
N HIS A 101 4.42 -14.54 -11.09
CA HIS A 101 3.04 -14.32 -11.44
C HIS A 101 2.21 -15.56 -11.08
N ASP A 102 1.41 -15.44 -10.02
CA ASP A 102 0.62 -16.52 -9.45
C ASP A 102 -0.84 -16.07 -9.33
N ILE A 103 -1.68 -16.54 -10.24
CA ILE A 103 -3.10 -16.17 -10.31
C ILE A 103 -3.86 -16.46 -9.01
N SER A 104 -3.34 -17.33 -8.14
CA SER A 104 -3.98 -17.62 -6.85
C SER A 104 -3.94 -16.43 -5.88
N TYR A 105 -3.07 -15.44 -6.09
CA TYR A 105 -3.08 -14.21 -5.31
C TYR A 105 -4.37 -13.42 -5.47
N GLN A 106 -5.02 -13.49 -6.64
CA GLN A 106 -6.22 -12.74 -6.98
C GLN A 106 -6.16 -11.28 -6.48
N SER A 107 -5.04 -10.62 -6.79
CA SER A 107 -4.69 -9.32 -6.22
C SER A 107 -4.31 -8.32 -7.31
N VAL A 108 -4.80 -7.10 -7.13
CA VAL A 108 -4.46 -5.94 -7.95
C VAL A 108 -3.97 -4.86 -7.00
N ALA A 109 -2.86 -4.20 -7.34
CA ALA A 109 -2.37 -3.07 -6.55
C ALA A 109 -1.92 -1.91 -7.44
N VAL A 110 -1.94 -0.72 -6.85
CA VAL A 110 -1.27 0.46 -7.36
C VAL A 110 -0.21 0.83 -6.33
N GLU A 111 1.04 0.63 -6.69
CA GLU A 111 2.21 0.92 -5.85
C GLU A 111 2.76 2.31 -6.12
N PHE A 112 3.29 2.93 -5.07
CA PHE A 112 4.12 4.13 -5.06
C PHE A 112 5.47 3.66 -4.52
N ASP A 113 6.31 3.18 -5.44
CA ASP A 113 7.56 2.49 -5.14
C ASP A 113 8.71 3.49 -5.06
N THR A 114 9.42 3.46 -3.93
CA THR A 114 10.52 4.36 -3.59
C THR A 114 11.90 3.70 -3.70
N TYR A 115 11.99 2.40 -3.95
CA TYR A 115 13.24 1.63 -3.97
C TYR A 115 13.32 0.63 -5.13
N SER A 116 14.27 0.84 -6.05
CA SER A 116 14.47 -0.05 -7.20
C SER A 116 15.02 -1.43 -6.82
N ASN A 117 14.17 -2.45 -6.76
CA ASN A 117 14.61 -3.85 -6.71
C ASN A 117 15.01 -4.37 -8.11
N VAL A 118 15.43 -5.63 -8.17
CA VAL A 118 15.92 -6.26 -9.41
C VAL A 118 14.85 -6.44 -10.50
N TRP A 119 13.56 -6.24 -10.17
CA TRP A 119 12.44 -6.25 -11.12
C TRP A 119 12.01 -4.86 -11.57
N ASP A 120 12.56 -3.81 -10.96
CA ASP A 120 12.09 -2.44 -11.12
C ASP A 120 12.90 -1.63 -12.12
N PRO A 121 12.33 -0.52 -12.63
CA PRO A 121 13.13 0.52 -13.24
C PRO A 121 14.04 1.20 -12.21
N ASN A 122 15.15 1.80 -12.67
CA ASN A 122 16.07 2.60 -11.84
C ASN A 122 15.52 4.01 -11.52
N THR A 123 14.25 4.10 -11.11
CA THR A 123 13.60 5.35 -10.70
C THR A 123 12.44 5.04 -9.75
N THR A 124 12.15 5.96 -8.83
CA THR A 124 10.87 6.02 -8.13
C THR A 124 9.72 6.03 -9.14
N HIS A 125 8.70 5.22 -8.91
CA HIS A 125 7.64 5.03 -9.89
C HIS A 125 6.28 4.73 -9.26
N ILE A 126 5.23 4.92 -10.06
CA ILE A 126 3.90 4.38 -9.80
C ILE A 126 3.72 3.15 -10.68
N GLY A 127 3.30 2.06 -10.07
CA GLY A 127 3.13 0.76 -10.69
C GLY A 127 1.68 0.26 -10.69
N ILE A 128 1.38 -0.68 -11.58
CA ILE A 128 0.09 -1.40 -11.60
C ILE A 128 0.40 -2.89 -11.56
N ASP A 129 0.11 -3.50 -10.42
CA ASP A 129 0.41 -4.89 -10.14
C ASP A 129 -0.79 -5.76 -10.42
N THR A 130 -0.53 -6.95 -10.96
CA THR A 130 -1.57 -7.95 -11.18
C THR A 130 -1.01 -9.33 -10.90
N ASN A 131 -1.33 -9.87 -9.71
CA ASN A 131 -0.88 -11.18 -9.25
C ASN A 131 0.66 -11.38 -9.18
N THR A 132 1.43 -10.30 -9.14
CA THR A 132 2.88 -10.27 -8.95
C THR A 132 3.32 -8.85 -8.57
N ILE A 133 4.48 -8.72 -7.92
CA ILE A 133 5.16 -7.45 -7.67
C ILE A 133 5.77 -6.84 -8.94
N GLU A 134 5.92 -7.63 -10.02
CA GLU A 134 6.44 -7.10 -11.28
C GLU A 134 5.32 -6.32 -12.02
N SER A 135 5.33 -5.01 -11.85
CA SER A 135 4.37 -4.08 -12.41
C SER A 135 4.10 -4.28 -13.90
N LYS A 136 2.82 -4.43 -14.28
CA LYS A 136 2.38 -4.54 -15.68
C LYS A 136 2.58 -3.23 -16.46
N LYS A 137 2.49 -2.10 -15.77
CA LYS A 137 2.71 -0.77 -16.33
C LYS A 137 3.26 0.14 -15.25
N ILE A 138 4.30 0.88 -15.62
CA ILE A 138 4.98 1.84 -14.74
C ILE A 138 4.91 3.25 -15.32
N THR A 139 4.99 4.24 -14.45
CA THR A 139 5.29 5.65 -14.80
C THR A 139 6.23 6.24 -13.76
N PRO A 140 7.22 7.06 -14.14
CA PRO A 140 8.04 7.78 -13.17
C PRO A 140 7.19 8.63 -12.23
N PHE A 141 7.63 8.74 -10.98
CA PHE A 141 6.95 9.47 -9.94
C PHE A 141 7.93 10.37 -9.17
N ASP A 142 7.73 11.68 -9.25
CA ASP A 142 8.54 12.67 -8.55
C ASP A 142 8.06 12.78 -7.08
N MET A 143 8.53 11.87 -6.24
CA MET A 143 8.20 11.85 -4.82
C MET A 143 8.77 13.10 -4.11
N VAL A 144 7.96 13.73 -3.27
CA VAL A 144 8.40 14.84 -2.41
C VAL A 144 8.19 14.48 -0.95
N TYR A 145 9.29 14.17 -0.26
CA TYR A 145 9.29 13.81 1.16
C TYR A 145 8.92 14.99 2.07
N GLY A 146 8.29 14.67 3.20
CA GLY A 146 7.91 15.61 4.26
C GLY A 146 6.41 15.95 4.25
N GLU A 147 6.03 17.13 4.74
CA GLU A 147 4.63 17.50 5.00
C GLU A 147 3.76 17.75 3.75
N LYS A 148 4.21 17.34 2.56
CA LYS A 148 3.39 17.45 1.36
C LYS A 148 2.39 16.31 1.30
N ILE A 149 1.13 16.69 1.31
CA ILE A 149 0.02 15.78 1.13
C ILE A 149 -0.12 15.47 -0.37
N LEU A 150 0.02 14.19 -0.72
CA LEU A 150 -0.21 13.69 -2.08
C LEU A 150 -1.64 13.18 -2.19
N PHE A 151 -2.32 13.54 -3.27
CA PHE A 151 -3.70 13.11 -3.55
C PHE A 151 -3.71 12.12 -4.70
N ALA A 152 -4.26 10.93 -4.46
CA ALA A 152 -4.47 9.93 -5.48
C ALA A 152 -5.98 9.70 -5.68
N SER A 153 -6.40 9.50 -6.93
CA SER A 153 -7.75 9.06 -7.27
C SER A 153 -7.67 7.89 -8.24
N LEU A 154 -8.29 6.78 -7.87
CA LEU A 154 -8.28 5.54 -8.64
C LEU A 154 -9.70 5.21 -9.08
N VAL A 155 -9.86 5.04 -10.38
CA VAL A 155 -11.09 4.58 -11.02
C VAL A 155 -10.81 3.21 -11.61
N PHE A 156 -11.32 2.16 -10.97
CA PHE A 156 -11.05 0.79 -11.38
C PHE A 156 -12.35 0.09 -11.78
N PRO A 157 -12.54 -0.26 -13.06
CA PRO A 157 -13.59 -1.21 -13.42
C PRO A 157 -13.16 -2.58 -12.90
N VAL A 158 -13.88 -3.12 -11.91
CA VAL A 158 -13.59 -4.45 -11.37
C VAL A 158 -13.67 -5.48 -12.51
N SER A 159 -12.55 -6.11 -12.84
CA SER A 159 -12.50 -7.23 -13.77
C SER A 159 -12.68 -8.54 -12.99
N GLN A 160 -13.75 -9.26 -13.32
CA GLN A 160 -14.04 -10.59 -12.75
C GLN A 160 -13.02 -11.66 -13.16
N ASP A 161 -12.12 -11.36 -14.12
CA ASP A 161 -11.08 -12.30 -14.56
C ASP A 161 -9.90 -12.37 -13.57
N ILE A 162 -9.77 -11.40 -12.67
CA ILE A 162 -8.63 -11.28 -11.73
C ILE A 162 -9.07 -11.39 -10.28
N LEU A 163 -10.17 -10.71 -9.92
CA LEU A 163 -10.63 -10.55 -8.54
C LEU A 163 -11.86 -11.43 -8.27
N PRO A 164 -12.01 -11.98 -7.05
CA PRO A 164 -13.24 -12.66 -6.64
C PRO A 164 -14.41 -11.67 -6.55
N GLU A 165 -15.64 -12.21 -6.45
CA GLU A 165 -16.87 -11.41 -6.33
C GLU A 165 -16.83 -10.43 -5.14
N TYR A 166 -16.24 -10.85 -4.03
CA TYR A 166 -16.05 -10.03 -2.84
C TYR A 166 -14.57 -9.80 -2.58
N VAL A 167 -14.20 -8.53 -2.44
CA VAL A 167 -12.82 -8.13 -2.16
C VAL A 167 -12.72 -7.30 -0.91
N ARG A 168 -11.53 -7.33 -0.31
CA ARG A 168 -11.07 -6.27 0.59
C ARG A 168 -10.21 -5.28 -0.18
N VAL A 169 -10.37 -4.01 0.17
CA VAL A 169 -9.52 -2.91 -0.29
C VAL A 169 -8.73 -2.36 0.88
N GLY A 170 -7.53 -1.85 0.64
CA GLY A 170 -6.67 -1.43 1.72
C GLY A 170 -5.37 -0.77 1.29
N PHE A 171 -4.57 -0.38 2.27
CA PHE A 171 -3.20 0.08 2.09
C PHE A 171 -2.21 -0.91 2.70
N SER A 172 -1.05 -1.03 2.09
CA SER A 172 0.07 -1.85 2.56
C SER A 172 1.36 -1.06 2.38
N ALA A 173 2.20 -0.99 3.40
CA ALA A 173 3.48 -0.30 3.31
C ALA A 173 4.56 -1.05 4.07
N THR A 174 5.80 -0.90 3.59
CA THR A 174 6.98 -1.52 4.20
C THR A 174 8.15 -0.56 4.21
N THR A 175 9.00 -0.69 5.23
CA THR A 175 10.30 -0.03 5.25
C THR A 175 11.42 -0.97 4.84
N GLY A 176 12.54 -0.37 4.44
CA GLY A 176 13.75 -1.08 4.03
C GLY A 176 14.22 -2.12 5.03
N LEU A 177 14.85 -3.17 4.48
CA LEU A 177 15.42 -4.27 5.25
C LEU A 177 16.74 -3.91 5.94
N ASN A 178 17.36 -2.78 5.57
CA ASN A 178 18.67 -2.36 6.07
C ASN A 178 18.55 -1.08 6.89
N GLU A 179 19.43 -0.93 7.89
CA GLU A 179 19.54 0.33 8.63
C GLU A 179 19.84 1.50 7.69
N GLY A 180 19.18 2.64 7.95
CA GLY A 180 19.36 3.89 7.20
C GLY A 180 18.55 4.00 5.91
N VAL A 181 18.05 2.89 5.35
CA VAL A 181 17.21 2.89 4.14
C VAL A 181 15.75 2.78 4.55
N VAL A 182 15.13 3.90 4.94
CA VAL A 182 13.84 3.88 5.65
C VAL A 182 13.02 5.13 5.37
N GLU A 183 11.71 4.97 5.36
CA GLU A 183 10.73 6.05 5.30
C GLU A 183 9.51 5.72 6.18
N THR A 184 8.56 6.65 6.30
CA THR A 184 7.26 6.44 6.95
C THR A 184 6.15 6.58 5.94
N HIS A 185 4.97 6.03 6.26
CA HIS A 185 3.78 6.03 5.40
C HIS A 185 2.52 6.28 6.22
#